data_AF-A0A960Y6K8-F1
#
_entry.id   AF-A0A960Y6K8-F1
#
_cell.length_a   1.000
_cell.length_b   1.000
_cell.length_c   1.000
_cell.angle_alpha   90.00
_cell.angle_beta   90.00
_cell.angle_gamma   90.00
#
_symmetry.space_group_name_H-M   'P 1'
#
loop_
_entity.id
_entity.type
_entity.pdbx_description
1 polymer ?
#
loop_
_entity_poly.entity_id
_entity_poly.type
_entity_poly.pdbx_seq_one_letter_code
_entity_poly.pdbx_strand_id
1 'polypeptide(L)'
;MRHSLLAGGKRLRPVLLLWAHEAAGGRDDSDAALRAACAVEMIHTYSLIHDDLPAMDDDDLRRGRPTCHVAFDEATAILAGDGLLTR
;
A
#
# COMPACT_ATOMS: atom_id res chain seq x y z
N MET A 1 5.99 0.32 8.06
CA MET A 1 5.85 0.77 6.64
C MET A 1 6.40 -0.23 5.63
N ARG A 2 7.73 -0.41 5.49
CA ARG A 2 8.33 -1.29 4.46
C ARG A 2 7.89 -2.75 4.54
N HIS A 3 7.67 -3.28 5.75
CA HIS A 3 7.17 -4.64 5.97
C HIS A 3 5.93 -4.93 5.10
N SER A 4 4.90 -4.10 5.22
CA SER A 4 3.64 -4.26 4.49
C SER A 4 3.75 -3.79 3.03
N LEU A 5 4.40 -2.64 2.78
CA LEU A 5 4.47 -2.04 1.43
C LEU A 5 5.23 -2.95 0.45
N LEU A 6 6.28 -3.64 0.90
CA LEU A 6 7.13 -4.50 0.08
C LEU A 6 6.80 -5.99 0.23
N ALA A 7 5.70 -6.36 0.92
CA ALA A 7 5.23 -7.75 1.06
C ALA A 7 4.60 -8.34 -0.23
N GLY A 8 5.05 -7.92 -1.40
CA GLY A 8 4.52 -8.36 -2.71
C GLY A 8 3.13 -7.80 -3.00
N GLY A 9 2.27 -8.58 -3.65
CA GLY A 9 0.92 -8.18 -4.07
C GLY A 9 0.78 -8.04 -5.58
N LYS A 10 -0.46 -7.86 -6.05
CA LYS A 10 -0.79 -7.82 -7.49
C LYS A 10 -0.38 -6.52 -8.17
N ARG A 11 -0.15 -5.45 -7.40
CA ARG A 11 0.15 -4.09 -7.89
C ARG A 11 -0.82 -3.60 -8.98
N LEU A 12 -2.07 -4.03 -8.89
CA LEU A 12 -3.08 -3.75 -9.91
C LEU A 12 -3.37 -2.25 -10.00
N ARG A 13 -3.43 -1.53 -8.86
CA ARG A 13 -3.74 -0.10 -8.85
C ARG A 13 -2.65 0.75 -9.51
N PRO A 14 -1.34 0.55 -9.20
CA PRO A 14 -0.25 1.16 -9.96
C PRO A 14 -0.34 0.91 -11.46
N VAL A 15 -0.54 -0.35 -11.87
CA VAL A 15 -0.60 -0.72 -13.28
C VAL A 15 -1.78 -0.05 -13.98
N LEU A 16 -2.96 -0.03 -13.37
CA LEU A 16 -4.13 0.66 -13.91
C LEU A 16 -3.90 2.17 -14.07
N LEU A 17 -3.21 2.81 -13.11
CA LEU A 17 -2.88 4.23 -13.21
C LEU A 17 -1.93 4.49 -14.39
N LEU A 18 -0.88 3.67 -14.53
CA LEU A 18 0.09 3.81 -15.62
C LEU A 18 -0.57 3.57 -16.99
N TRP A 19 -1.41 2.54 -17.13
CA TRP A 19 -2.18 2.32 -18.36
C TRP A 19 -3.15 3.45 -18.68
N ALA A 20 -3.80 4.02 -17.66
CA ALA A 20 -4.67 5.19 -17.86
C ALA A 20 -3.85 6.42 -18.32
N HIS A 21 -2.63 6.60 -17.79
CA HIS A 21 -1.72 7.65 -18.22
C HIS A 21 -1.31 7.46 -19.70
N GLU A 22 -0.89 6.26 -20.07
CA GLU A 22 -0.52 5.91 -21.45
C GLU A 22 -1.69 6.09 -22.42
N ALA A 23 -2.88 5.58 -22.06
CA ALA A 23 -4.09 5.72 -22.87
C ALA A 23 -4.52 7.19 -23.09
N ALA A 24 -4.14 8.08 -22.18
CA ALA A 24 -4.36 9.52 -22.30
C ALA A 24 -3.26 10.26 -23.09
N GLY A 25 -2.30 9.53 -23.69
CA GLY A 25 -1.18 10.09 -24.45
C GLY A 25 0.05 10.43 -23.61
N GLY A 26 0.10 9.95 -22.37
CA GLY A 26 1.28 10.03 -21.51
C GLY A 26 2.43 9.17 -22.02
N ARG A 27 3.65 9.47 -21.58
CA ARG A 27 4.85 8.69 -21.93
C ARG A 27 5.24 7.76 -20.78
N ASP A 28 5.75 6.58 -21.14
CA ASP A 28 6.18 5.55 -20.19
C ASP A 28 7.30 6.02 -19.23
N ASP A 29 8.11 6.99 -19.64
CA ASP A 29 9.22 7.55 -18.88
C ASP A 29 8.83 8.68 -17.91
N SER A 30 7.51 8.92 -17.74
CA SER A 30 6.99 9.96 -16.88
C SER A 30 7.24 9.67 -15.39
N ASP A 31 8.26 10.32 -14.81
CA ASP A 31 8.54 10.26 -13.37
C ASP A 31 7.32 10.67 -12.52
N ALA A 32 6.51 11.61 -13.01
CA ALA A 32 5.27 12.02 -12.35
C ALA A 32 4.24 10.88 -12.30
N ALA A 33 4.06 10.13 -13.39
CA ALA A 33 3.15 8.99 -13.44
C ALA A 33 3.63 7.85 -12.52
N LEU A 34 4.94 7.58 -12.50
CA LEU A 34 5.54 6.61 -11.58
C LEU A 34 5.35 6.99 -10.12
N ARG A 35 5.58 8.26 -9.76
CA ARG A 35 5.31 8.76 -8.39
C ARG A 35 3.84 8.64 -8.01
N ALA A 36 2.92 8.97 -8.91
CA ALA A 36 1.49 8.81 -8.68
C ALA A 36 1.09 7.33 -8.50
N ALA A 37 1.66 6.43 -9.32
CA ALA A 37 1.44 4.99 -9.19
C ALA A 37 1.92 4.46 -7.81
N CYS A 38 3.11 4.89 -7.37
CA CYS A 38 3.63 4.58 -6.04
C CYS A 38 2.74 5.12 -4.92
N ALA A 39 2.29 6.37 -5.02
CA ALA A 39 1.40 6.99 -4.02
C ALA A 39 0.08 6.22 -3.88
N VAL A 40 -0.52 5.78 -4.99
CA VAL A 40 -1.75 4.97 -4.95
C VAL A 40 -1.51 3.60 -4.28
N GLU A 41 -0.35 2.98 -4.46
CA GLU A 41 -0.03 1.73 -3.75
C GLU A 41 0.28 1.95 -2.27
N MET A 42 0.83 3.11 -1.89
CA MET A 42 1.00 3.51 -0.50
C MET A 42 -0.37 3.71 0.17
N ILE A 43 -1.30 4.36 -0.52
CA ILE A 43 -2.71 4.49 -0.11
C ILE A 43 -3.34 3.12 0.09
N HIS A 44 -3.21 2.24 -0.90
CA HIS A 44 -3.73 0.88 -0.79
C HIS A 44 -3.11 0.11 0.38
N THR A 45 -1.81 0.26 0.61
CA THR A 45 -1.11 -0.47 1.65
C THR A 45 -1.51 0.03 3.04
N TYR A 46 -1.69 1.34 3.26
CA TYR A 46 -2.13 1.82 4.56
C TYR A 46 -3.52 1.28 4.90
N SER A 47 -4.44 1.26 3.92
CA SER A 47 -5.81 0.83 4.19
C SER A 47 -5.81 -0.61 4.72
N LEU A 48 -5.00 -1.49 4.12
CA LEU A 48 -4.84 -2.86 4.58
C LEU A 48 -4.19 -2.97 5.96
N ILE A 49 -3.18 -2.13 6.26
CA ILE A 49 -2.55 -2.14 7.59
C ILE A 49 -3.57 -1.81 8.68
N HIS A 50 -4.42 -0.82 8.42
CA HIS A 50 -5.47 -0.44 9.35
C HIS A 50 -6.57 -1.50 9.39
N ASP A 51 -7.07 -1.99 8.24
CA ASP A 51 -8.07 -3.06 8.15
C ASP A 51 -7.67 -4.29 8.98
N ASP A 52 -6.39 -4.66 8.95
CA ASP A 52 -5.87 -5.81 9.68
C ASP A 52 -5.88 -5.63 11.22
N LEU A 53 -6.12 -4.43 11.79
CA LEU A 53 -6.09 -4.23 13.25
C LEU A 53 -7.20 -5.00 13.98
N PRO A 54 -7.01 -5.35 15.27
CA PRO A 54 -8.03 -6.05 16.06
C PRO A 54 -9.38 -5.32 16.15
N ALA A 55 -9.36 -3.99 16.02
CA ALA A 55 -10.57 -3.17 16.04
C ALA A 55 -11.34 -3.17 14.69
N MET A 56 -10.79 -3.77 13.64
CA MET A 56 -11.42 -3.87 12.32
C MET A 56 -11.59 -5.36 11.91
N ASP A 57 -10.74 -5.90 11.04
CA ASP A 57 -10.89 -7.28 10.56
C ASP A 57 -10.20 -8.32 11.46
N ASP A 58 -9.30 -7.88 12.36
CA ASP A 58 -8.56 -8.76 13.30
C ASP A 58 -7.81 -9.90 12.58
N ASP A 59 -7.21 -9.58 11.42
CA ASP A 59 -6.46 -10.53 10.60
C ASP A 59 -5.04 -10.75 11.17
N ASP A 60 -4.70 -11.99 11.50
CA ASP A 60 -3.33 -12.34 11.92
C ASP A 60 -2.34 -12.46 10.75
N LEU A 61 -2.85 -12.80 9.56
CA LEU A 61 -2.04 -13.09 8.38
C LEU A 61 -2.53 -12.36 7.13
N ARG A 62 -1.58 -11.76 6.40
CA ARG A 62 -1.81 -11.22 5.06
C ARG A 62 -0.76 -11.75 4.10
N ARG A 63 -1.25 -12.41 3.04
CA ARG A 63 -0.40 -13.04 1.99
C ARG A 63 0.60 -14.04 2.57
N GLY A 64 0.16 -14.82 3.57
CA GLY A 64 0.97 -15.84 4.24
C GLY A 64 2.05 -15.28 5.17
N ARG A 65 2.00 -13.98 5.51
CA ARG A 65 2.92 -13.32 6.45
C ARG A 65 2.15 -12.68 7.60
N PRO A 66 2.74 -12.54 8.79
CA PRO A 66 2.13 -11.80 9.89
C PRO A 66 1.74 -10.39 9.45
N THR A 67 0.52 -9.97 9.80
CA THR A 67 0.04 -8.59 9.61
C THR A 67 0.88 -7.60 10.40
N CYS A 68 0.73 -6.31 10.11
CA CYS A 68 1.66 -5.31 10.67
C CYS A 68 1.57 -5.24 12.20
N HIS A 69 0.39 -5.42 12.78
CA HIS A 69 0.21 -5.35 14.23
C HIS A 69 0.74 -6.63 14.92
N VAL A 70 0.58 -7.80 14.29
CA VAL A 70 1.15 -9.07 14.80
C VAL A 70 2.68 -9.09 14.72
N ALA A 71 3.27 -8.55 13.64
CA ALA A 71 4.72 -8.53 13.47
C ALA A 71 5.43 -7.52 14.40
N PHE A 72 4.70 -6.51 14.88
CA PHE A 72 5.22 -5.42 15.70
C PHE A 72 4.28 -5.20 16.89
N ASP A 73 3.43 -4.18 16.82
CA ASP A 73 2.37 -3.87 17.77
C ASP A 73 1.30 -2.99 17.09
N GLU A 74 0.14 -2.85 17.72
CA GLU A 74 -0.97 -2.05 17.18
C GLU A 74 -0.59 -0.57 16.97
N ALA A 75 0.14 0.04 17.91
CA ALA A 75 0.53 1.45 17.82
C ALA A 75 1.45 1.73 16.62
N THR A 76 2.42 0.84 16.39
CA THR A 76 3.33 0.87 15.25
C THR A 76 2.59 0.62 13.95
N ALA A 77 1.59 -0.27 13.93
CA ALA A 77 0.75 -0.51 12.76
C ALA A 77 -0.08 0.74 12.42
N ILE A 78 -0.73 1.38 13.41
CA ILE A 78 -1.48 2.62 13.24
C ILE A 78 -0.58 3.70 12.61
N LEU A 79 0.58 3.99 13.24
CA LEU A 79 1.52 5.01 12.75
C LEU A 79 2.15 4.64 11.40
N ALA A 80 2.35 3.36 11.11
CA ALA A 80 2.82 2.92 9.81
C ALA A 80 1.78 3.15 8.72
N GLY A 81 0.49 2.98 9.03
CA GLY A 81 -0.60 3.34 8.12
C GLY A 81 -0.66 4.85 7.89
N ASP A 82 -0.70 5.64 8.97
CA ASP A 82 -0.75 7.10 8.89
C ASP A 82 0.45 7.68 8.10
N GLY A 83 1.63 7.12 8.31
CA GLY A 83 2.84 7.47 7.59
C GLY A 83 2.75 7.20 6.10
N LEU A 84 2.10 6.11 5.68
CA LEU A 84 1.89 5.78 4.25
C LEU A 84 0.81 6.65 3.59
N LEU A 85 -0.20 7.11 4.34
CA LEU A 85 -1.21 8.04 3.83
C LEU A 85 -0.64 9.46 3.62
N THR A 86 0.33 9.87 4.43
CA THR A 86 0.80 11.27 4.49
C THR A 86 2.08 11.54 3.67
N ARG A 87 2.88 10.51 3.38
CA ARG A 87 4.21 10.64 2.78
C ARG A 87 4.24 10.46 1.27
#